data_AF-A0A6L9L0G7-F1
#
_entry.id   AF-A0A6L9L0G7-F1
#
_cell.length_a   1.000
_cell.length_b   1.000
_cell.length_c   1.000
_cell.angle_alpha   90.00
_cell.angle_beta   90.00
_cell.angle_gamma   90.00
#
_symmetry.space_group_name_H-M   'P 1'
#
loop_
_entity.id
_entity.type
_entity.pdbx_description
1 polymer ?
#
loop_
_entity_poly.entity_id
_entity_poly.type
_entity_poly.pdbx_seq_one_letter_code
_entity_poly.pdbx_strand_id
1 'polypeptide(L)' 'MLTLSTSFGDQPLRIIDNVPASQQSYQDGSAQKGTYQYALKAVYADGGESPLSAFVQVVR' A
#
# COMPACT_ATOMS: atom_id res chain seq x y z
N MET A 1 12.87 -2.35 0.90
CA MET A 1 11.84 -1.96 -0.09
C MET A 1 10.52 -1.79 0.67
N LEU A 2 9.61 -0.90 0.26
CA LEU A 2 8.28 -0.84 0.86
C LEU A 2 7.25 -1.39 -0.13
N THR A 3 6.25 -2.10 0.37
CA THR A 3 5.17 -2.63 -0.45
C THR A 3 3.86 -1.97 -0.05
N LEU A 4 3.20 -1.35 -1.03
CA LEU A 4 1.90 -0.70 -0.84
C LEU A 4 0.78 -1.70 -1.14
N SER A 5 -0.16 -1.81 -0.20
CA SER A 5 -1.32 -2.68 -0.33
C SER A 5 -2.61 -1.86 -0.30
N THR A 6 -3.58 -2.21 -1.14
CA THR A 6 -4.91 -1.56 -1.19
C THR A 6 -6.04 -2.57 -0.98
N SER A 7 -7.13 -2.15 -0.34
CA SER A 7 -8.41 -2.89 -0.29
C SER A 7 -9.59 -1.98 -0.66
N PHE A 8 -10.61 -2.56 -1.30
CA PHE A 8 -11.84 -1.88 -1.71
C PHE A 8 -13.05 -2.73 -1.30
N GLY A 9 -13.89 -2.22 -0.39
CA GLY A 9 -15.02 -2.99 0.16
C GLY A 9 -14.56 -4.25 0.90
N ASP A 10 -15.11 -5.41 0.54
CA ASP A 10 -14.79 -6.72 1.13
C ASP A 10 -13.63 -7.45 0.43
N GLN A 11 -12.89 -6.74 -0.45
CA GLN A 11 -11.78 -7.34 -1.18
C GLN A 11 -10.51 -7.43 -0.32
N PRO A 12 -9.75 -8.54 -0.44
CA PRO A 12 -8.50 -8.68 0.28
C PRO A 12 -7.48 -7.64 -0.18
N LEU A 13 -6.57 -7.28 0.72
CA LEU A 13 -5.45 -6.42 0.40
C LEU A 13 -4.63 -6.97 -0.77
N ARG A 14 -4.39 -6.12 -1.76
CA ARG A 14 -3.53 -6.43 -2.90
C ARG A 14 -2.33 -5.52 -2.91
N ILE A 15 -1.16 -6.10 -3.15
CA ILE A 15 0.04 -5.33 -3.46
C ILE A 15 -0.18 -4.59 -4.77
N ILE A 16 -0.04 -3.27 -4.73
CA ILE A 16 -0.15 -2.42 -5.91
C ILE A 16 1.19 -1.93 -6.42
N ASP A 17 2.16 -1.74 -5.52
CA ASP A 17 3.50 -1.31 -5.92
C ASP A 17 4.56 -1.61 -4.87
N ASN A 18 5.82 -1.56 -5.30
CA ASN A 18 7.00 -1.53 -4.46
C ASN A 18 7.72 -0.18 -4.59
N VAL A 19 7.79 0.56 -3.50
CA VAL A 19 8.37 1.90 -3.48
C VAL A 19 9.72 1.93 -2.73
N PRO A 20 10.66 2.80 -3.13
CA PRO A 20 11.89 3.04 -2.39
C PRO A 20 11.61 3.47 -0.94
N ALA A 21 12.43 3.03 0.01
CA ALA A 21 12.26 3.40 1.42
C ALA A 21 12.47 4.90 1.70
N SER A 22 13.16 5.61 0.79
CA SER A 22 13.36 7.06 0.85
C SER A 22 12.17 7.86 0.30
N GLN A 23 11.22 7.21 -0.37
CA GLN A 23 10.06 7.87 -0.95
C GLN A 23 8.97 8.05 0.11
N GLN A 24 8.52 9.29 0.30
CA GLN A 24 7.53 9.64 1.33
C GLN A 24 6.11 9.85 0.78
N SER A 25 5.94 9.79 -0.54
CA SER A 25 4.65 10.02 -1.21
C SER A 25 4.44 9.00 -2.32
N TYR A 26 3.20 8.56 -2.53
CA TYR A 26 2.84 7.67 -3.63
C TYR A 26 1.53 8.13 -4.28
N GLN A 27 1.46 8.03 -5.61
CA GLN A 27 0.24 8.31 -6.37
C GLN A 27 -0.20 7.03 -7.08
N ASP A 28 -1.36 6.48 -6.67
CA ASP A 28 -1.99 5.41 -7.40
C ASP A 28 -2.65 5.96 -8.67
N GLY A 29 -1.98 5.81 -9.82
CA GLY A 29 -2.51 6.24 -11.12
C GLY A 29 -3.67 5.39 -11.62
N SER A 30 -3.79 4.15 -11.14
CA SER A 30 -4.78 3.15 -11.56
C SER A 30 -6.10 3.26 -10.81
N ALA A 31 -6.09 3.91 -9.64
CA ALA A 31 -7.28 4.11 -8.82
C ALA A 31 -8.39 4.81 -9.61
N GLN A 32 -9.54 4.13 -9.72
CA GLN A 32 -10.78 4.70 -10.23
C GLN A 32 -11.49 5.49 -9.12
N LYS A 33 -12.58 6.20 -9.45
CA LYS A 33 -13.38 6.88 -8.43
C LYS A 33 -13.90 5.89 -7.39
N GLY A 34 -13.74 6.23 -6.11
CA GLY A 34 -14.09 5.32 -5.02
C GLY A 34 -13.39 5.63 -3.70
N THR A 35 -13.70 4.83 -2.69
CA THR A 35 -13.05 4.87 -1.37
C THR A 35 -12.14 3.66 -1.22
N TYR A 36 -10.89 3.90 -0.84
CA TYR A 36 -9.86 2.86 -0.72
C TYR A 36 -9.20 2.93 0.64
N GLN A 37 -8.68 1.80 1.10
CA GLN A 37 -7.79 1.73 2.25
C GLN A 37 -6.39 1.34 1.79
N TYR A 38 -5.40 2.13 2.19
CA TYR A 38 -3.99 1.87 1.88
C TYR A 38 -3.20 1.58 3.16
N ALA A 39 -2.28 0.62 3.08
CA ALA A 39 -1.30 0.35 4.13
C ALA A 39 0.05 -0.04 3.50
N LEU A 40 1.13 0.22 4.23
CA LEU A 40 2.50 -0.10 3.82
C LEU A 40 3.06 -1.20 4.71
N LYS A 41 3.96 -2.01 4.15
CA LYS A 41 4.89 -2.85 4.93
C LYS A 41 6.31 -2.68 4.40
N ALA A 42 7.29 -2.94 5.26
CA ALA A 42 8.68 -3.04 4.84
C ALA A 42 8.99 -4.48 4.41
N VAL A 43 9.79 -4.60 3.36
CA VAL A 43 10.45 -5.82 2.90
C VAL A 43 11.94 -5.63 3.10
N TYR A 44 12.52 -6.46 3.96
CA TYR A 44 13.93 -6.46 4.33
C TYR A 44 14.78 -7.20 3.30
N ALA A 45 16.11 -7.08 3.38
CA ALA A 45 17.03 -7.66 2.41
C ALA A 45 17.02 -9.20 2.39
N ASP A 46 16.62 -9.83 3.49
CA ASP A 46 16.44 -11.27 3.64
C ASP A 46 15.06 -11.77 3.12
N GLY A 47 14.24 -10.87 2.59
CA GLY A 47 12.88 -11.16 2.14
C GLY A 47 11.84 -11.20 3.26
N GLY A 48 12.25 -10.99 4.52
CA GLY A 48 11.32 -10.83 5.64
C GLY A 48 10.44 -9.60 5.46
N GLU A 49 9.23 -9.67 6.01
CA GLU A 49 8.26 -8.58 5.93
C GLU A 49 7.86 -8.07 7.31
N SER A 50 7.67 -6.76 7.44
CA SER A 50 7.07 -6.18 8.64
C SER A 50 5.56 -6.42 8.67
N PRO A 51 4.92 -6.23 9.85
CA PRO A 51 3.48 -5.99 9.90
C PRO A 51 3.08 -4.79 9.03
N LEU A 52 1.81 -4.73 8.64
CA LEU A 52 1.24 -3.58 7.95
C LEU A 52 1.21 -2.36 8.88
N SER A 53 1.37 -1.19 8.30
CA SER A 53 1.06 0.09 8.95
C SER A 53 -0.42 0.20 9.29
N ALA A 54 -0.79 1.28 10.00
CA ALA A 54 -2.18 1.69 10.08
C ALA A 54 -2.76 1.93 8.68
N PHE A 55 -4.04 1.60 8.50
CA PHE A 55 -4.77 1.88 7.27
C PHE A 55 -5.10 3.36 7.16
N VAL A 56 -4.91 3.89 5.96
CA VAL A 56 -5.33 5.24 5.59
C VAL A 56 -6.45 5.13 4.58
N GLN A 57 -7.59 5.75 4.89
CA GLN A 57 -8.69 5.86 3.94
C GLN A 57 -8.48 7.04 3.01
N VAL A 58 -8.63 6.81 1.70
CA VAL A 58 -8.51 7.84 0.67
C VAL A 58 -9.73 7.78 -0.24
N VAL A 59 -10.27 8.96 -0.57
CA VAL A 59 -11.39 9.13 -1.50
C VAL A 59 -10.86 9.79 -2.78
N ARG A 60 -11.18 9.21 -3.94
CA ARG A 60 -10.80 9.71 -5.27
C ARG A 60 -12.01 10.02 -6.14
#